data_AF-A0A1F9Q0J4-F1
#
_entry.id   AF-A0A1F9Q0J4-F1
#
_cell.length_a   1.000
_cell.length_b   1.000
_cell.length_c   1.000
_cell.angle_alpha   90.00
_cell.angle_beta   90.00
_cell.angle_gamma   90.00
#
_symmetry.space_group_name_H-M   'P 1'
#
loop_
_entity.id
_entity.type
_entity.pdbx_description
1 polymer ?
#
loop_
_entity_poly.entity_id
_entity_poly.type
_entity_poly.pdbx_seq_one_letter_code
_entity_poly.pdbx_strand_id
1 'polypeptide(L)'
;MNLSDMKSRFSPGLTLALAAFMIILSGLALWFLGRGEHLESAFVRDSQKVQLVSRMRADLYAAAEAEKSAVLAETDAASQDNARRAQTATEQVAAELKEFKTLPVGNPEEAELLRRFEDAFSEYRKADEEVLALAVQNTNLKAFVLSFGPASEALARMELALRPVLDAGNKGGKAAEAGLLASRALTEALRIQALHAPHITEKTEVRMDELEKRMAEADKDVRAALGALGPSGAPALPAYEDFQKVTVEVVRLSRLNTNVRSLALSLDRKVKVLAVCNQALEALKEHLGGLGVKATR
;
A
#
# COMPACT_ATOMS: atom_id res chain seq x y z
N MET A 1 -20.75 -73.14 53.60
CA MET A 1 -20.34 -73.45 52.20
C MET A 1 -18.94 -72.90 52.02
N ASN A 2 -17.97 -73.77 51.77
CA ASN A 2 -16.53 -73.51 51.93
C ASN A 2 -15.93 -72.99 50.62
N LEU A 3 -15.07 -71.96 50.67
CA LEU A 3 -14.43 -71.31 49.51
C LEU A 3 -13.41 -72.22 48.76
N SER A 4 -13.23 -73.46 49.21
CA SER A 4 -12.29 -74.43 48.64
C SER A 4 -12.84 -75.24 47.45
N ASP A 5 -14.16 -75.37 47.30
CA ASP A 5 -14.77 -76.23 46.26
C ASP A 5 -15.04 -75.54 44.92
N MET A 6 -14.78 -74.23 44.82
CA MET A 6 -15.00 -73.48 43.57
C MET A 6 -13.77 -73.41 42.66
N LYS A 7 -12.66 -74.07 43.02
CA LYS A 7 -11.38 -74.01 42.29
C LYS A 7 -11.11 -75.16 41.31
N SER A 8 -11.93 -76.21 41.24
CA SER A 8 -11.61 -77.43 40.46
C SER A 8 -12.37 -77.62 39.15
N ARG A 9 -13.17 -76.63 38.69
CA ARG A 9 -14.03 -76.79 37.50
C ARG A 9 -13.54 -76.15 36.21
N PHE A 10 -12.35 -75.56 36.19
CA PHE A 10 -11.78 -75.00 34.96
C PHE A 10 -10.64 -75.89 34.47
N SER A 11 -10.81 -76.47 33.28
CA SER A 11 -9.74 -77.22 32.63
C SER A 11 -8.56 -76.28 32.37
N PRO A 12 -7.31 -76.76 32.47
CA PRO A 12 -6.13 -75.94 32.19
C PRO A 12 -6.13 -75.34 30.77
N GLY A 13 -6.92 -75.89 29.84
CA GLY A 13 -7.13 -75.32 28.51
C GLY A 13 -7.96 -74.03 28.49
N LEU A 14 -8.97 -73.90 29.37
CA LEU A 14 -9.81 -72.69 29.41
C LEU A 14 -9.10 -71.50 30.03
N THR A 15 -8.27 -71.74 31.05
CA THR A 15 -7.46 -70.67 31.68
C THR A 15 -6.39 -70.14 30.73
N LEU A 16 -5.77 -71.00 29.92
CA LEU A 16 -4.85 -70.58 28.85
C LEU A 16 -5.54 -69.79 27.74
N ALA A 17 -6.74 -70.21 27.31
CA ALA A 17 -7.49 -69.50 26.28
C ALA A 17 -7.93 -68.10 26.72
N LEU A 18 -8.38 -67.96 27.97
CA LEU A 18 -8.73 -66.65 28.57
C LEU A 18 -7.52 -65.73 28.70
N ALA A 19 -6.36 -66.27 29.11
CA ALA A 19 -5.13 -65.49 29.19
C ALA A 19 -4.67 -64.99 27.81
N ALA A 20 -4.72 -65.85 26.77
CA ALA A 20 -4.38 -65.46 25.41
C ALA A 20 -5.34 -64.38 24.85
N PHE A 21 -6.64 -64.51 25.12
CA PHE A 21 -7.63 -63.53 24.70
C PHE A 21 -7.42 -62.16 25.38
N MET A 22 -7.09 -62.15 26.68
CA MET A 22 -6.76 -60.92 27.40
C MET A 22 -5.48 -60.26 26.88
N ILE A 23 -4.47 -61.04 26.49
CA ILE A 23 -3.24 -60.51 25.87
C ILE A 23 -3.54 -59.88 24.50
N ILE A 24 -4.40 -60.52 23.70
CA ILE A 24 -4.81 -59.98 22.39
C ILE A 24 -5.63 -58.69 22.58
N LEU A 25 -6.58 -58.67 23.53
CA LEU A 25 -7.38 -57.48 23.85
C LEU A 25 -6.53 -56.33 24.39
N SER A 26 -5.56 -56.62 25.26
CA SER A 26 -4.64 -55.60 25.77
C SER A 26 -3.68 -55.09 24.71
N GLY A 27 -3.20 -55.95 23.80
CA GLY A 27 -2.44 -55.55 22.62
C GLY A 27 -3.26 -54.67 21.66
N LEU A 28 -4.52 -55.02 21.41
CA LEU A 28 -5.47 -54.20 20.63
C LEU A 28 -5.78 -52.88 21.33
N ALA A 29 -5.99 -52.88 22.65
CA ALA A 29 -6.24 -51.67 23.42
C ALA A 29 -5.03 -50.73 23.39
N LEU A 30 -3.81 -51.25 23.58
CA LEU A 30 -2.57 -50.48 23.47
C LEU A 30 -2.35 -49.94 22.04
N TRP A 31 -2.69 -50.73 21.02
CA TRP A 31 -2.62 -50.31 19.62
C TRP A 31 -3.64 -49.21 19.30
N PHE A 32 -4.87 -49.31 19.81
CA PHE A 32 -5.90 -48.28 19.66
C PHE A 32 -5.57 -47.01 20.46
N LEU A 33 -5.07 -47.14 21.69
CA LEU A 33 -4.63 -46.01 22.54
C LEU A 33 -3.45 -45.27 21.89
N GLY A 34 -2.45 -45.97 21.37
CA GLY A 34 -1.31 -45.37 20.67
C GLY A 34 -1.68 -44.69 19.35
N ARG A 35 -2.75 -45.13 18.67
CA ARG A 35 -3.31 -44.43 17.49
C ARG A 35 -4.06 -43.15 17.86
N GLY A 36 -4.74 -43.13 19.00
CA GLY A 36 -5.50 -41.98 19.49
C GLY A 36 -4.62 -40.75 19.70
N GLU A 37 -3.50 -40.89 20.41
CA GLU A 37 -2.57 -39.77 20.66
C GLU A 37 -1.90 -39.24 19.37
N HIS A 38 -1.60 -40.14 18.42
CA HIS A 38 -1.03 -39.75 17.13
C HIS A 38 -2.03 -38.97 16.26
N LEU A 39 -3.31 -39.32 16.28
CA LEU A 39 -4.37 -38.62 15.54
C LEU A 39 -4.70 -37.28 16.17
N GLU A 40 -4.78 -37.21 17.50
CA GLU A 40 -5.03 -35.96 18.22
C GLU A 40 -3.89 -34.96 18.01
N SER A 41 -2.64 -35.41 18.09
CA SER A 41 -1.48 -34.54 17.82
C SER A 41 -1.39 -34.11 16.35
N ALA A 42 -1.79 -34.95 15.39
CA ALA A 42 -1.83 -34.58 13.96
C ALA A 42 -2.92 -33.53 13.68
N PHE A 43 -4.11 -33.74 14.22
CA PHE A 43 -5.22 -32.80 14.07
C PHE A 43 -4.92 -31.42 14.68
N VAL A 44 -4.31 -31.38 15.87
CA VAL A 44 -3.90 -30.12 16.51
C VAL A 44 -2.89 -29.37 15.66
N ARG A 45 -1.90 -30.07 15.06
CA ARG A 45 -0.91 -29.45 14.16
C ARG A 45 -1.56 -28.89 12.90
N ASP A 46 -2.44 -29.65 12.25
CA ASP A 46 -3.10 -29.20 11.01
C ASP A 46 -4.02 -28.01 11.28
N SER A 47 -4.72 -28.01 12.42
CA SER A 47 -5.52 -26.86 12.87
C SER A 47 -4.65 -25.61 13.09
N GLN A 48 -3.49 -25.74 13.73
CA GLN A 48 -2.53 -24.64 13.89
C GLN A 48 -2.04 -24.11 12.55
N LYS A 49 -1.70 -24.98 11.59
CA LYS A 49 -1.30 -24.58 10.24
C LYS A 49 -2.41 -23.83 9.50
N VAL A 50 -3.66 -24.31 9.57
CA VAL A 50 -4.82 -23.64 8.96
C VAL A 50 -5.07 -22.27 9.58
N GLN A 51 -4.89 -22.13 10.89
CA GLN A 51 -4.98 -20.84 11.59
C GLN A 51 -3.89 -19.88 11.11
N LEU A 52 -2.63 -20.32 11.05
CA LEU A 52 -1.52 -19.53 10.53
C LEU A 52 -1.76 -19.06 9.10
N VAL A 53 -2.19 -19.95 8.21
CA VAL A 53 -2.52 -19.58 6.83
C VAL A 53 -3.67 -18.58 6.76
N SER A 54 -4.67 -18.71 7.63
CA SER A 54 -5.79 -17.77 7.66
C SER A 54 -5.37 -16.39 8.16
N ARG A 55 -4.47 -16.31 9.15
CA ARG A 55 -3.92 -15.03 9.62
C ARG A 55 -3.00 -14.38 8.58
N MET A 56 -2.13 -15.17 7.94
CA MET A 56 -1.26 -14.67 6.85
C MET A 56 -2.06 -14.02 5.75
N ARG A 57 -3.23 -14.60 5.41
CA ARG A 57 -4.14 -14.01 4.42
C ARG A 57 -4.77 -12.71 4.91
N ALA A 58 -5.25 -12.68 6.15
CA ALA A 58 -5.84 -11.48 6.74
C ALA A 58 -4.83 -10.32 6.78
N ASP A 59 -3.61 -10.58 7.25
CA ASP A 59 -2.55 -9.58 7.34
C ASP A 59 -2.02 -9.15 5.97
N LEU A 60 -1.99 -10.05 4.99
CA LEU A 60 -1.66 -9.70 3.61
C LEU A 60 -2.68 -8.72 3.01
N TYR A 61 -3.98 -8.93 3.27
CA TYR A 61 -5.01 -7.98 2.84
C TYR A 61 -4.94 -6.67 3.61
N ALA A 62 -4.67 -6.72 4.93
CA ALA A 62 -4.47 -5.51 5.74
C ALA A 62 -3.28 -4.69 5.24
N ALA A 63 -2.17 -5.34 4.87
CA ALA A 63 -1.00 -4.68 4.26
C ALA A 63 -1.37 -4.01 2.93
N ALA A 64 -2.12 -4.71 2.06
CA ALA A 64 -2.55 -4.16 0.78
C ALA A 64 -3.54 -2.98 0.91
N GLU A 65 -4.45 -3.02 1.88
CA GLU A 65 -5.37 -1.92 2.18
C GLU A 65 -4.64 -0.71 2.75
N ALA A 66 -3.73 -0.93 3.71
CA ALA A 66 -2.92 0.13 4.30
C ALA A 66 -2.01 0.79 3.25
N GLU A 67 -1.41 0.03 2.33
CA GLU A 67 -0.63 0.62 1.23
C GLU A 67 -1.50 1.53 0.34
N LYS A 68 -2.67 1.04 -0.10
CA LYS A 68 -3.58 1.86 -0.91
C LYS A 68 -3.97 3.14 -0.18
N SER A 69 -4.19 3.04 1.13
CA SER A 69 -4.46 4.18 1.99
C SER A 69 -3.27 5.14 2.10
N ALA A 70 -2.03 4.64 2.02
CA ALA A 70 -0.82 5.47 1.97
C ALA A 70 -0.69 6.21 0.63
N VAL A 71 -1.00 5.54 -0.47
CA VAL A 71 -0.97 6.09 -1.85
C VAL A 71 -2.03 7.18 -2.04
N LEU A 72 -3.22 6.99 -1.46
CA LEU A 72 -4.37 7.89 -1.60
C LEU A 72 -4.47 8.94 -0.49
N ALA A 73 -3.47 9.02 0.40
CA ALA A 73 -3.53 9.90 1.55
C ALA A 73 -3.55 11.39 1.16
N GLU A 74 -4.45 12.14 1.79
CA GLU A 74 -4.60 13.59 1.60
C GLU A 74 -3.62 14.42 2.44
N THR A 75 -2.74 13.78 3.22
CA THR A 75 -1.68 14.43 3.98
C THR A 75 -0.43 13.55 4.05
N ASP A 76 0.74 14.18 4.20
CA ASP A 76 2.01 13.48 4.44
C ASP A 76 1.96 12.60 5.70
N ALA A 77 1.36 13.11 6.78
CA ALA A 77 1.26 12.39 8.03
C ALA A 77 0.41 11.12 7.89
N ALA A 78 -0.73 11.22 7.20
CA ALA A 78 -1.57 10.06 6.90
C ALA A 78 -0.88 9.06 5.97
N SER A 79 -0.16 9.54 4.93
CA SER A 79 0.61 8.67 4.04
C SER A 79 1.64 7.86 4.80
N GLN A 80 2.42 8.51 5.66
CA GLN A 80 3.44 7.85 6.48
C GLN A 80 2.84 6.90 7.51
N ASP A 81 1.71 7.24 8.14
CA ASP A 81 1.06 6.36 9.10
C ASP A 81 0.53 5.09 8.44
N ASN A 82 -0.14 5.24 7.31
CA ASN A 82 -0.62 4.10 6.53
C ASN A 82 0.54 3.26 5.98
N ALA A 83 1.66 3.87 5.57
CA ALA A 83 2.85 3.14 5.15
C ALA A 83 3.45 2.30 6.29
N ARG A 84 3.51 2.84 7.52
CA ARG A 84 3.93 2.07 8.70
C ARG A 84 2.98 0.91 8.97
N ARG A 85 1.66 1.12 8.89
CA ARG A 85 0.66 0.05 9.06
C ARG A 85 0.84 -1.06 8.02
N ALA A 86 1.09 -0.69 6.76
CA ALA A 86 1.37 -1.65 5.69
C ALA A 86 2.62 -2.48 5.98
N GLN A 87 3.71 -1.82 6.39
CA GLN A 87 4.96 -2.49 6.76
C GLN A 87 4.77 -3.44 7.95
N THR A 88 4.09 -3.00 9.01
CA THR A 88 3.80 -3.85 10.18
C THR A 88 2.99 -5.07 9.80
N ALA A 89 1.95 -4.93 8.97
CA ALA A 89 1.16 -6.07 8.50
C ALA A 89 1.98 -7.02 7.62
N THR A 90 2.81 -6.50 6.71
CA THR A 90 3.76 -7.30 5.93
C THR A 90 4.75 -8.06 6.84
N GLU A 91 5.23 -7.45 7.91
CA GLU A 91 6.09 -8.10 8.91
C GLU A 91 5.39 -9.21 9.68
N GLN A 92 4.08 -9.06 10.00
CA GLN A 92 3.30 -10.13 10.61
C GLN A 92 3.20 -11.34 9.69
N VAL A 93 2.91 -11.15 8.40
CA VAL A 93 2.90 -12.26 7.42
C VAL A 93 4.26 -12.98 7.40
N ALA A 94 5.37 -12.25 7.46
CA ALA A 94 6.70 -12.84 7.51
C ALA A 94 6.97 -13.63 8.80
N ALA A 95 6.50 -13.12 9.94
CA ALA A 95 6.62 -13.79 11.24
C ALA A 95 5.80 -15.09 11.27
N GLU A 96 4.57 -15.07 10.74
CA GLU A 96 3.69 -16.23 10.66
C GLU A 96 4.19 -17.28 9.69
N LEU A 97 4.75 -16.86 8.55
CA LEU A 97 5.45 -17.76 7.65
C LEU A 97 6.63 -18.45 8.34
N LYS A 98 7.41 -17.70 9.13
CA LYS A 98 8.50 -18.26 9.94
C LYS A 98 7.98 -19.26 10.97
N GLU A 99 6.88 -18.95 11.65
CA GLU A 99 6.23 -19.85 12.61
C GLU A 99 5.75 -21.13 11.92
N PHE A 100 5.10 -21.00 10.76
CA PHE A 100 4.63 -22.13 9.94
C PHE A 100 5.78 -23.09 9.62
N LYS A 101 6.95 -22.56 9.24
CA LYS A 101 8.15 -23.35 8.92
C LYS A 101 8.76 -24.09 10.11
N THR A 102 8.39 -23.73 11.35
CA THR A 102 8.82 -24.51 12.53
C THR A 102 7.98 -25.76 12.75
N LEU A 103 6.79 -25.83 12.15
CA LEU A 103 5.93 -27.00 12.21
C LEU A 103 6.45 -28.07 11.25
N PRO A 104 6.36 -29.37 11.60
CA PRO A 104 6.79 -30.44 10.71
C PRO A 104 6.08 -30.34 9.35
N VAL A 105 6.87 -30.23 8.27
CA VAL A 105 6.35 -30.26 6.90
C VAL A 105 5.66 -31.59 6.69
N GLY A 106 4.44 -31.55 6.15
CA GLY A 106 3.67 -32.75 5.84
C GLY A 106 4.24 -33.48 4.62
N ASN A 107 3.47 -33.51 3.54
CA ASN A 107 3.85 -34.21 2.32
C ASN A 107 4.58 -33.25 1.33
N PRO A 108 5.15 -33.76 0.22
CA PRO A 108 5.82 -32.92 -0.78
C PRO A 108 4.92 -31.87 -1.44
N GLU A 109 3.61 -32.06 -1.46
CA GLU A 109 2.64 -31.10 -2.02
C GLU A 109 2.51 -29.86 -1.11
N GLU A 110 2.41 -30.05 0.22
CA GLU A 110 2.45 -28.97 1.21
C GLU A 110 3.74 -28.13 1.05
N ALA A 111 4.88 -28.80 0.90
CA ALA A 111 6.18 -28.14 0.73
C ALA A 111 6.23 -27.28 -0.54
N GLU A 112 5.69 -27.77 -1.65
CA GLU A 112 5.63 -27.05 -2.92
C GLU A 112 4.67 -25.85 -2.85
N LEU A 113 3.51 -26.00 -2.22
CA LEU A 113 2.56 -24.91 -2.01
C LEU A 113 3.14 -23.80 -1.13
N LEU A 114 3.84 -24.17 -0.05
CA LEU A 114 4.55 -23.22 0.80
C LEU A 114 5.63 -22.48 0.01
N ARG A 115 6.45 -23.19 -0.77
CA ARG A 115 7.49 -22.58 -1.61
C ARG A 115 6.91 -21.57 -2.61
N ARG A 116 5.78 -21.90 -3.25
CA ARG A 116 5.09 -20.97 -4.16
C ARG A 116 4.63 -19.70 -3.44
N PHE A 117 4.12 -19.83 -2.21
CA PHE A 117 3.78 -18.68 -1.40
C PHE A 117 5.02 -17.85 -1.04
N GLU A 118 6.12 -18.48 -0.63
CA GLU A 118 7.38 -17.80 -0.29
C GLU A 118 7.92 -16.97 -1.47
N ASP A 119 7.95 -17.57 -2.67
CA ASP A 119 8.39 -16.90 -3.89
C ASP A 119 7.50 -15.69 -4.21
N ALA A 120 6.16 -15.88 -4.16
CA ALA A 120 5.21 -14.81 -4.42
C ALA A 120 5.28 -13.70 -3.36
N PHE A 121 5.44 -14.05 -2.09
CA PHE A 121 5.51 -13.10 -0.99
C PHE A 121 6.80 -12.28 -1.02
N SER A 122 7.92 -12.88 -1.43
CA SER A 122 9.17 -12.15 -1.69
C SER A 122 8.99 -11.08 -2.77
N GLU A 123 8.29 -11.40 -3.86
CA GLU A 123 7.96 -10.42 -4.90
C GLU A 123 6.94 -9.37 -4.41
N TYR A 124 5.97 -9.78 -3.58
CA TYR A 124 5.00 -8.86 -2.98
C TYR A 124 5.73 -7.81 -2.14
N ARG A 125 6.67 -8.23 -1.29
CA ARG A 125 7.46 -7.34 -0.45
C ARG A 125 8.27 -6.33 -1.24
N LYS A 126 8.96 -6.77 -2.30
CA LYS A 126 9.71 -5.84 -3.17
C LYS A 126 8.81 -4.78 -3.81
N ALA A 127 7.64 -5.21 -4.29
CA ALA A 127 6.67 -4.29 -4.90
C ALA A 127 6.08 -3.32 -3.85
N ASP A 128 5.73 -3.82 -2.66
CA ASP A 128 5.22 -3.04 -1.53
C ASP A 128 6.24 -1.99 -1.06
N GLU A 129 7.51 -2.38 -0.89
CA GLU A 129 8.60 -1.47 -0.51
C GLU A 129 8.78 -0.34 -1.54
N GLU A 130 8.74 -0.66 -2.84
CA GLU A 130 8.85 0.32 -3.93
C GLU A 130 7.66 1.30 -3.93
N VAL A 131 6.43 0.80 -3.79
CA VAL A 131 5.22 1.64 -3.77
C VAL A 131 5.24 2.55 -2.54
N LEU A 132 5.53 2.02 -1.36
CA LEU A 132 5.54 2.78 -0.11
C LEU A 132 6.62 3.86 -0.12
N ALA A 133 7.82 3.56 -0.64
CA ALA A 133 8.90 4.55 -0.78
C ALA A 133 8.50 5.75 -1.65
N LEU A 134 7.65 5.54 -2.66
CA LEU A 134 7.10 6.60 -3.49
C LEU A 134 5.91 7.31 -2.84
N ALA A 135 5.01 6.55 -2.19
CA ALA A 135 3.82 7.08 -1.54
C ALA A 135 4.17 8.13 -0.47
N VAL A 136 5.13 7.83 0.40
CA VAL A 136 5.52 8.73 1.51
C VAL A 136 6.17 10.04 1.05
N GLN A 137 6.69 10.09 -0.18
CA GLN A 137 7.26 11.32 -0.74
C GLN A 137 6.17 12.33 -1.09
N ASN A 138 5.01 11.84 -1.54
CA ASN A 138 3.77 12.61 -1.73
C ASN A 138 3.95 13.93 -2.49
N THR A 139 4.78 13.89 -3.55
CA THR A 139 5.28 15.08 -4.24
C THR A 139 4.19 15.85 -4.97
N ASN A 140 3.21 15.15 -5.55
CA ASN A 140 2.10 15.80 -6.25
C ASN A 140 1.19 16.55 -5.27
N LEU A 141 0.94 16.00 -4.08
CA LEU A 141 0.15 16.71 -3.06
C LEU A 141 0.87 17.95 -2.56
N LYS A 142 2.19 17.87 -2.32
CA LYS A 142 3.00 19.04 -1.96
C LYS A 142 2.94 20.12 -3.03
N ALA A 143 3.04 19.73 -4.30
CA ALA A 143 2.88 20.65 -5.41
C ALA A 143 1.49 21.32 -5.43
N PHE A 144 0.42 20.57 -5.14
CA PHE A 144 -0.92 21.12 -5.00
C PHE A 144 -1.03 22.15 -3.86
N VAL A 145 -0.51 21.82 -2.68
CA VAL A 145 -0.49 22.73 -1.52
C VAL A 145 0.26 24.02 -1.85
N LEU A 146 1.43 23.92 -2.50
CA LEU A 146 2.20 25.09 -2.94
C LEU A 146 1.45 25.93 -3.98
N SER A 147 0.83 25.28 -4.96
CA SER A 147 0.10 25.95 -6.04
C SER A 147 -1.13 26.72 -5.56
N PHE A 148 -1.88 26.16 -4.62
CA PHE A 148 -3.15 26.74 -4.17
C PHE A 148 -3.05 27.57 -2.89
N GLY A 149 -1.96 27.43 -2.11
CA GLY A 149 -1.63 28.31 -0.98
C GLY A 149 -0.62 29.39 -1.39
N PRO A 150 0.69 29.17 -1.17
CA PRO A 150 1.74 30.19 -1.39
C PRO A 150 1.72 30.88 -2.75
N ALA A 151 1.48 30.16 -3.87
CA ALA A 151 1.39 30.78 -5.19
C ALA A 151 0.15 31.69 -5.31
N SER A 152 -1.02 31.27 -4.82
CA SER A 152 -2.24 32.11 -4.77
C SER A 152 -2.00 33.37 -3.94
N GLU A 153 -1.34 33.24 -2.79
CA GLU A 153 -1.03 34.37 -1.91
C GLU A 153 -0.08 35.37 -2.59
N ALA A 154 0.93 34.87 -3.32
CA ALA A 154 1.84 35.72 -4.08
C ALA A 154 1.12 36.48 -5.20
N LEU A 155 0.21 35.84 -5.93
CA LEU A 155 -0.60 36.51 -6.95
C LEU A 155 -1.58 37.52 -6.36
N ALA A 156 -2.18 37.24 -5.20
CA ALA A 156 -3.03 38.22 -4.50
C ALA A 156 -2.24 39.47 -4.08
N ARG A 157 -0.99 39.31 -3.64
CA ARG A 157 -0.10 40.45 -3.36
C ARG A 157 0.26 41.23 -4.62
N MET A 158 0.51 40.53 -5.73
CA MET A 158 0.76 41.16 -7.02
C MET A 158 -0.45 41.98 -7.49
N GLU A 159 -1.65 41.43 -7.39
CA GLU A 159 -2.90 42.14 -7.72
C GLU A 159 -3.07 43.40 -6.85
N LEU A 160 -2.87 43.28 -5.54
CA LEU A 160 -2.95 44.42 -4.63
C LEU A 160 -1.97 45.53 -5.02
N ALA A 161 -0.74 45.18 -5.40
CA ALA A 161 0.28 46.12 -5.84
C ALA A 161 -0.08 46.81 -7.17
N LEU A 162 -0.78 46.13 -8.07
CA LEU A 162 -1.21 46.67 -9.36
C LEU A 162 -2.54 47.43 -9.30
N ARG A 163 -3.30 47.29 -8.21
CA ARG A 163 -4.63 47.90 -8.05
C ARG A 163 -4.69 49.41 -8.33
N PRO A 164 -3.75 50.25 -7.87
CA PRO A 164 -3.77 51.67 -8.20
C PRO A 164 -3.68 51.96 -9.71
N VAL A 165 -2.92 51.14 -10.46
CA VAL A 165 -2.75 51.26 -11.91
C VAL A 165 -4.03 50.82 -12.63
N LEU A 166 -4.62 49.72 -12.18
CA LEU A 166 -5.90 49.20 -12.70
C LEU A 166 -7.04 50.23 -12.50
N ASP A 167 -7.16 50.78 -11.30
CA ASP A 167 -8.18 51.77 -10.95
C ASP A 167 -8.04 53.07 -11.74
N ALA A 168 -6.80 53.50 -12.01
CA ALA A 168 -6.52 54.64 -12.87
C ALA A 168 -6.88 54.35 -14.34
N GLY A 169 -6.56 53.15 -14.83
CA GLY A 169 -6.88 52.73 -16.20
C GLY A 169 -8.38 52.65 -16.49
N ASN A 170 -9.18 52.21 -15.52
CA ASN A 170 -10.65 52.16 -15.62
C ASN A 170 -11.32 53.54 -15.78
N LYS A 171 -10.62 54.62 -15.39
CA LYS A 171 -11.09 56.00 -15.57
C LYS A 171 -10.82 56.56 -16.98
N GLY A 172 -10.10 55.82 -17.82
CA GLY A 172 -9.84 56.16 -19.22
C GLY A 172 -8.70 57.17 -19.43
N GLY A 173 -8.61 57.70 -20.66
CA GLY A 173 -7.57 58.65 -21.05
C GLY A 173 -6.18 58.03 -21.13
N LYS A 174 -5.14 58.80 -20.80
CA LYS A 174 -3.72 58.36 -20.87
C LYS A 174 -3.40 57.18 -19.95
N ALA A 175 -4.20 56.93 -18.92
CA ALA A 175 -4.00 55.82 -17.98
C ALA A 175 -4.54 54.49 -18.49
N ALA A 176 -5.36 54.48 -19.55
CA ALA A 176 -5.99 53.26 -20.07
C ALA A 176 -4.97 52.22 -20.55
N GLU A 177 -3.89 52.67 -21.20
CA GLU A 177 -2.81 51.79 -21.67
C GLU A 177 -2.09 51.09 -20.50
N ALA A 178 -1.79 51.84 -19.43
CA ALA A 178 -1.19 51.26 -18.22
C ALA A 178 -2.14 50.27 -17.53
N GLY A 179 -3.44 50.56 -17.50
CA GLY A 179 -4.45 49.61 -17.02
C GLY A 179 -4.44 48.30 -17.79
N LEU A 180 -4.40 48.37 -19.13
CA LEU A 180 -4.33 47.18 -19.99
C LEU A 180 -3.06 46.35 -19.76
N LEU A 181 -1.91 47.00 -19.61
CA LEU A 181 -0.65 46.32 -19.29
C LEU A 181 -0.70 45.61 -17.93
N ALA A 182 -1.25 46.27 -16.90
CA ALA A 182 -1.43 45.66 -15.58
C ALA A 182 -2.40 44.46 -15.63
N SER A 183 -3.52 44.58 -16.35
CA SER A 183 -4.45 43.46 -16.56
C SER A 183 -3.80 42.30 -17.30
N ARG A 184 -2.98 42.58 -18.32
CA ARG A 184 -2.23 41.55 -19.05
C ARG A 184 -1.24 40.82 -18.14
N ALA A 185 -0.48 41.55 -17.32
CA ALA A 185 0.46 40.97 -16.37
C ALA A 185 -0.24 40.00 -15.40
N LEU A 186 -1.39 40.39 -14.84
CA LEU A 186 -2.16 39.50 -13.94
C LEU A 186 -2.75 38.30 -14.68
N THR A 187 -3.29 38.51 -15.88
CA THR A 187 -3.91 37.43 -16.68
C THR A 187 -2.90 36.35 -17.01
N GLU A 188 -1.70 36.71 -17.47
CA GLU A 188 -0.67 35.73 -17.80
C GLU A 188 -0.08 35.06 -16.54
N ALA A 189 0.03 35.77 -15.41
CA ALA A 189 0.45 35.16 -14.15
C ALA A 189 -0.57 34.12 -13.64
N LEU A 190 -1.87 34.44 -13.72
CA LEU A 190 -2.96 33.50 -13.40
C LEU A 190 -2.99 32.32 -14.38
N ARG A 191 -2.62 32.54 -15.65
CA ARG A 191 -2.48 31.46 -16.63
C ARG A 191 -1.39 30.48 -16.24
N ILE A 192 -0.24 30.94 -15.73
CA ILE A 192 0.81 30.06 -15.19
C ILE A 192 0.24 29.22 -14.05
N GLN A 193 -0.44 29.85 -13.08
CA GLN A 193 -1.05 29.11 -11.97
C GLN A 193 -2.09 28.08 -12.44
N ALA A 194 -2.92 28.43 -13.43
CA ALA A 194 -3.89 27.51 -14.01
C ALA A 194 -3.24 26.30 -14.72
N LEU A 195 -1.99 26.42 -15.15
CA LEU A 195 -1.21 25.33 -15.76
C LEU A 195 -0.57 24.41 -14.70
N HIS A 196 -0.51 24.79 -13.43
CA HIS A 196 0.03 23.93 -12.37
C HIS A 196 -0.78 22.64 -12.21
N ALA A 197 -2.11 22.73 -12.07
CA ALA A 197 -2.96 21.55 -11.85
C ALA A 197 -2.84 20.47 -12.96
N PRO A 198 -2.94 20.81 -14.27
CA PRO A 198 -2.71 19.82 -15.31
C PRO A 198 -1.27 19.31 -15.34
N HIS A 199 -0.26 20.13 -14.99
CA HIS A 199 1.14 19.67 -14.88
C HIS A 199 1.32 18.66 -13.75
N ILE A 200 0.77 18.94 -12.56
CA ILE A 200 0.83 18.08 -11.36
C ILE A 200 0.20 16.71 -11.60
N THR A 201 -0.79 16.59 -12.48
CA THR A 201 -1.52 15.33 -12.72
C THR A 201 -1.09 14.62 -14.01
N GLU A 202 -0.20 15.23 -14.79
CA GLU A 202 0.27 14.67 -16.04
C GLU A 202 1.14 13.43 -15.79
N LYS A 203 1.01 12.44 -16.67
CA LYS A 203 1.68 11.14 -16.55
C LYS A 203 2.90 11.04 -17.47
N THR A 204 3.01 11.93 -18.45
CA THR A 204 4.00 11.84 -19.53
C THR A 204 4.90 13.07 -19.57
N GLU A 205 6.21 12.82 -19.62
CA GLU A 205 7.23 13.89 -19.69
C GLU A 205 7.01 14.84 -20.86
N VAL A 206 6.61 14.31 -22.03
CA VAL A 206 6.37 15.12 -23.24
C VAL A 206 5.28 16.17 -23.01
N ARG A 207 4.18 15.80 -22.35
CA ARG A 207 3.09 16.73 -22.05
C ARG A 207 3.48 17.72 -20.95
N MET A 208 4.31 17.30 -19.99
CA MET A 208 4.88 18.20 -18.99
C MET A 208 5.79 19.25 -19.64
N ASP A 209 6.63 18.85 -20.61
CA ASP A 209 7.47 19.77 -21.41
C ASP A 209 6.61 20.81 -22.16
N GLU A 210 5.50 20.37 -22.78
CA GLU A 210 4.56 21.25 -23.46
C GLU A 210 3.93 22.28 -22.51
N LEU A 211 3.53 21.85 -21.31
CA LEU A 211 2.96 22.71 -20.28
C LEU A 211 3.99 23.71 -19.75
N GLU A 212 5.22 23.28 -19.51
CA GLU A 212 6.33 24.15 -19.08
C GLU A 212 6.68 25.20 -20.12
N LYS A 213 6.69 24.83 -21.41
CA LYS A 213 6.86 25.80 -22.49
C LYS A 213 5.78 26.89 -22.45
N ARG A 214 4.52 26.50 -22.25
CA ARG A 214 3.41 27.47 -22.12
C ARG A 214 3.53 28.35 -20.88
N MET A 215 4.03 27.80 -19.76
CA MET A 215 4.33 28.57 -18.56
C MET A 215 5.45 29.58 -18.79
N ALA A 216 6.51 29.18 -19.50
CA ALA A 216 7.63 30.06 -19.86
C ALA A 216 7.21 31.19 -20.84
N GLU A 217 6.35 30.89 -21.81
CA GLU A 217 5.77 31.89 -22.70
C GLU A 217 4.94 32.92 -21.93
N ALA A 218 4.09 32.47 -21.00
CA ALA A 218 3.33 33.36 -20.13
C ALA A 218 4.25 34.19 -19.21
N ASP A 219 5.32 33.60 -18.64
CA ASP A 219 6.27 34.35 -17.79
C ASP A 219 6.93 35.51 -18.55
N LYS A 220 7.34 35.25 -19.79
CA LYS A 220 7.88 36.29 -20.67
C LYS A 220 6.89 37.45 -20.85
N ASP A 221 5.62 37.13 -21.06
CA ASP A 221 4.57 38.14 -21.25
C ASP A 221 4.27 38.94 -19.97
N VAL A 222 4.29 38.29 -18.79
CA VAL A 222 4.18 39.00 -17.51
C VAL A 222 5.33 40.00 -17.35
N ARG A 223 6.57 39.54 -17.55
CA ARG A 223 7.76 40.39 -17.40
C ARG A 223 7.77 41.55 -18.39
N ALA A 224 7.37 41.30 -19.63
CA ALA A 224 7.26 42.34 -20.64
C ALA A 224 6.21 43.39 -20.25
N ALA A 225 5.04 42.97 -19.76
CA ALA A 225 3.98 43.88 -19.32
C ALA A 225 4.40 44.70 -18.09
N LEU A 226 4.99 44.07 -17.07
CA LEU A 226 5.52 44.78 -15.89
C LEU A 226 6.66 45.73 -16.25
N GLY A 227 7.54 45.35 -17.19
CA GLY A 227 8.61 46.21 -17.69
C GLY A 227 8.08 47.44 -18.42
N ALA A 228 7.05 47.26 -19.26
CA ALA A 228 6.41 48.36 -19.99
C ALA A 228 5.68 49.35 -19.06
N LEU A 229 5.22 48.91 -17.87
CA LEU A 229 4.67 49.80 -16.84
C LEU A 229 5.72 50.68 -16.15
N GLY A 230 7.01 50.34 -16.27
CA GLY A 230 8.10 51.08 -15.66
C GLY A 230 7.92 51.26 -14.14
N PRO A 231 8.07 52.48 -13.59
CA PRO A 231 7.91 52.72 -12.15
C PRO A 231 6.57 52.31 -11.57
N SER A 232 5.49 52.34 -12.37
CA SER A 232 4.15 51.92 -11.92
C SER A 232 4.02 50.40 -11.76
N GLY A 233 4.87 49.61 -12.44
CA GLY A 233 4.91 48.15 -12.30
C GLY A 233 5.87 47.66 -11.22
N ALA A 234 6.84 48.48 -10.81
CA ALA A 234 7.89 48.10 -9.87
C ALA A 234 7.39 47.52 -8.53
N PRO A 235 6.30 48.03 -7.90
CA PRO A 235 5.79 47.47 -6.65
C PRO A 235 5.30 46.02 -6.75
N ALA A 236 4.93 45.56 -7.96
CA ALA A 236 4.41 44.20 -8.19
C ALA A 236 5.51 43.16 -8.42
N LEU A 237 6.73 43.58 -8.77
CA LEU A 237 7.84 42.69 -9.10
C LEU A 237 8.20 41.71 -7.97
N PRO A 238 8.34 42.12 -6.69
CA PRO A 238 8.71 41.19 -5.63
C PRO A 238 7.68 40.07 -5.43
N ALA A 239 6.39 40.41 -5.50
CA ALA A 239 5.31 39.42 -5.39
C ALA A 239 5.32 38.43 -6.56
N TYR A 240 5.61 38.92 -7.77
CA TYR A 240 5.74 38.06 -8.94
C TYR A 240 6.99 37.16 -8.86
N GLU A 241 8.12 37.67 -8.35
CA GLU A 241 9.32 36.87 -8.13
C GLU A 241 9.10 35.76 -7.10
N ASP A 242 8.36 36.03 -6.03
CA ASP A 242 7.97 35.00 -5.07
C ASP A 242 7.05 33.94 -5.70
N PHE A 243 6.08 34.37 -6.51
CA PHE A 243 5.24 33.45 -7.29
C PHE A 243 6.08 32.54 -8.20
N GLN A 244 7.09 33.09 -8.87
CA GLN A 244 7.99 32.32 -9.73
C GLN A 244 8.86 31.31 -8.95
N LYS A 245 9.36 31.68 -7.76
CA LYS A 245 10.07 30.73 -6.88
C LYS A 245 9.17 29.54 -6.51
N VAL A 246 7.91 29.80 -6.15
CA VAL A 246 6.94 28.75 -5.84
C VAL A 246 6.64 27.90 -7.07
N THR A 247 6.48 28.53 -8.24
CA THR A 247 6.23 27.85 -9.52
C THR A 247 7.35 26.86 -9.87
N VAL A 248 8.62 27.24 -9.69
CA VAL A 248 9.77 26.34 -9.89
C VAL A 248 9.68 25.11 -9.00
N GLU A 249 9.31 25.29 -7.72
CA GLU A 249 9.19 24.19 -6.78
C GLU A 249 7.99 23.28 -7.10
N VAL A 250 6.85 23.86 -7.52
CA VAL A 250 5.68 23.11 -8.01
C VAL A 250 6.06 22.23 -9.19
N VAL A 251 6.75 22.79 -10.19
CA VAL A 251 7.20 22.05 -11.38
C VAL A 251 8.18 20.94 -11.01
N ARG A 252 9.14 21.23 -10.12
CA ARG A 252 10.13 20.24 -9.65
C ARG A 252 9.44 19.06 -8.96
N LEU A 253 8.53 19.32 -8.04
CA LEU A 253 7.80 18.28 -7.31
C LEU A 253 6.88 17.49 -8.24
N SER A 254 6.19 18.18 -9.14
CA SER A 254 5.35 17.56 -10.16
C SER A 254 6.13 16.57 -11.04
N ARG A 255 7.35 16.92 -11.49
CA ARG A 255 8.24 16.01 -12.27
C ARG A 255 8.67 14.76 -11.51
N LEU A 256 8.80 14.81 -10.19
CA LEU A 256 9.07 13.59 -9.41
C LEU A 256 7.89 12.61 -9.47
N ASN A 257 6.68 13.16 -9.56
CA ASN A 257 5.42 12.48 -9.87
C ASN A 257 5.16 11.22 -9.03
N THR A 258 5.53 11.26 -7.76
CA THR A 258 5.61 10.05 -6.93
C THR A 258 4.25 9.45 -6.64
N ASN A 259 3.18 10.25 -6.57
CA ASN A 259 1.81 9.75 -6.34
C ASN A 259 1.25 9.02 -7.56
N VAL A 260 1.46 9.55 -8.77
CA VAL A 260 1.00 8.88 -10.01
C VAL A 260 1.77 7.58 -10.21
N ARG A 261 3.08 7.60 -9.96
CA ARG A 261 3.95 6.42 -10.08
C ARG A 261 3.59 5.34 -9.06
N SER A 262 3.43 5.70 -7.79
CA SER A 262 3.03 4.76 -6.73
C SER A 262 1.65 4.16 -7.01
N LEU A 263 0.69 4.96 -7.48
CA LEU A 263 -0.63 4.48 -7.87
C LEU A 263 -0.57 3.50 -9.05
N ALA A 264 0.20 3.81 -10.09
CA ALA A 264 0.37 2.91 -11.24
C ALA A 264 0.98 1.56 -10.83
N LEU A 265 2.02 1.58 -10.00
CA LEU A 265 2.67 0.37 -9.48
C LEU A 265 1.74 -0.45 -8.58
N SER A 266 0.99 0.21 -7.70
CA SER A 266 0.01 -0.44 -6.82
C SER A 266 -1.08 -1.14 -7.62
N LEU A 267 -1.62 -0.48 -8.65
CA LEU A 267 -2.73 -1.01 -9.47
C LEU A 267 -2.32 -2.05 -10.51
N ASP A 268 -1.09 -2.02 -11.04
CA ASP A 268 -0.66 -2.97 -12.06
C ASP A 268 0.13 -4.15 -11.50
N ARG A 269 1.35 -3.92 -11.01
CA ARG A 269 2.25 -4.98 -10.55
C ARG A 269 1.75 -5.61 -9.25
N LYS A 270 1.43 -4.78 -8.25
CA LYS A 270 1.15 -5.31 -6.90
C LYS A 270 -0.16 -6.08 -6.82
N VAL A 271 -1.23 -5.63 -7.49
CA VAL A 271 -2.49 -6.38 -7.54
C VAL A 271 -2.30 -7.80 -8.11
N LYS A 272 -1.46 -7.95 -9.14
CA LYS A 272 -1.16 -9.27 -9.72
C LYS A 272 -0.41 -10.16 -8.72
N VAL A 273 0.61 -9.64 -8.05
CA VAL A 273 1.39 -10.41 -7.08
C VAL A 273 0.56 -10.78 -5.85
N LEU A 274 -0.27 -9.85 -5.35
CA LEU A 274 -1.24 -10.12 -4.27
C LEU A 274 -2.18 -11.28 -4.63
N ALA A 275 -2.68 -11.32 -5.88
CA ALA A 275 -3.52 -12.41 -6.34
C ALA A 275 -2.78 -13.76 -6.31
N VAL A 276 -1.51 -13.81 -6.72
CA VAL A 276 -0.68 -15.02 -6.67
C VAL A 276 -0.45 -15.47 -5.22
N CYS A 277 -0.13 -14.54 -4.31
CA CYS A 277 0.00 -14.85 -2.88
C CYS A 277 -1.29 -15.44 -2.31
N ASN A 278 -2.44 -14.82 -2.57
CA ASN A 278 -3.71 -15.31 -2.06
C ASN A 278 -4.08 -16.67 -2.66
N GLN A 279 -3.81 -16.91 -3.95
CA GLN A 279 -4.02 -18.23 -4.58
C GLN A 279 -3.14 -19.31 -3.92
N ALA A 280 -1.87 -19.00 -3.65
CA ALA A 280 -0.96 -19.94 -2.99
C ALA A 280 -1.42 -20.27 -1.55
N LEU A 281 -1.84 -19.24 -0.78
CA LEU A 281 -2.36 -19.44 0.57
C LEU A 281 -3.69 -20.18 0.60
N GLU A 282 -4.59 -19.94 -0.37
CA GLU A 282 -5.84 -20.71 -0.50
C GLU A 282 -5.56 -22.18 -0.81
N ALA A 283 -4.71 -22.46 -1.79
CA ALA A 283 -4.34 -23.83 -2.13
C ALA A 283 -3.69 -24.55 -0.93
N LEU A 284 -2.83 -23.87 -0.17
CA LEU A 284 -2.24 -24.41 1.05
C LEU A 284 -3.32 -24.70 2.11
N LYS A 285 -4.27 -23.78 2.31
CA LYS A 285 -5.38 -23.96 3.26
C LYS A 285 -6.28 -25.14 2.87
N GLU A 286 -6.65 -25.26 1.61
CA GLU A 286 -7.46 -26.37 1.08
C GLU A 286 -6.76 -27.71 1.26
N HIS A 287 -5.46 -27.77 0.96
CA HIS A 287 -4.65 -28.96 1.16
C HIS A 287 -4.65 -29.41 2.64
N LEU A 288 -4.42 -28.48 3.56
CA LEU A 288 -4.44 -28.74 5.00
C LEU A 288 -5.84 -29.15 5.50
N GLY A 289 -6.91 -28.52 5.00
CA GLY A 289 -8.29 -28.87 5.35
C GLY A 289 -8.74 -30.23 4.83
N GLY A 290 -8.26 -30.65 3.65
CA GLY A 290 -8.56 -31.95 3.06
C GLY A 290 -7.92 -33.14 3.79
N LEU A 291 -6.81 -32.92 4.50
CA LEU A 291 -6.15 -33.94 5.33
C LEU A 291 -6.96 -34.27 6.59
N GLY A 292 -7.58 -33.27 7.23
CA GLY A 292 -8.40 -33.46 8.44
C GLY A 292 -9.66 -34.31 8.21
N VAL A 293 -10.27 -34.22 7.01
CA VAL A 293 -11.47 -35.02 6.62
C VAL A 293 -11.12 -36.46 6.27
N LYS A 294 -9.89 -36.73 5.79
CA LYS A 294 -9.41 -38.09 5.49
C LYS A 294 -8.94 -38.83 6.74
N ALA A 295 -8.43 -38.14 7.76
CA ALA A 295 -7.99 -38.75 9.02
C ALA A 295 -9.16 -39.18 9.94
N THR A 296 -10.38 -38.71 9.68
CA THR A 296 -11.61 -39.02 10.44
C THR A 296 -12.47 -40.12 9.82
N ARG A 297 -12.08 -40.68 8.65
CA ARG A 297 -12.71 -41.83 8.00
C ARG A 297 -11.83 -43.06 8.07
#